data_AF-W5JSF2-F1
#
_entry.id   AF-W5JSF2-F1
#
_cell.length_a   1.000
_cell.length_b   1.000
_cell.length_c   1.000
_cell.angle_alpha   90.00
_cell.angle_beta   90.00
_cell.angle_gamma   90.00
#
_symmetry.space_group_name_H-M   'P 1'
#
loop_
_entity.id
_entity.type
_entity.pdbx_description
1 polymer ?
#
loop_
_entity_poly.entity_id
_entity_poly.type
_entity_poly.pdbx_seq_one_letter_code
_entity_poly.pdbx_strand_id
1 'polypeptide(L)'
;MPSKFVASCKQELEVRNCGFAHLPAEEFVKSQWQSRTKSIFFLLYRLALAIFFTGVVINSMVVAAQTAHFGKYFIYLTHWGILLCMGTTVMGAVLVMVWYFHPEYSGK
;
A
#
# COMPACT_ATOMS: atom_id res chain seq x y z
N MET A 1 -11.15 -20.52 -37.87
CA MET A 1 -11.58 -20.73 -36.48
C MET A 1 -10.35 -20.56 -35.60
N PRO A 2 -10.32 -19.61 -34.63
CA PRO A 2 -9.16 -19.49 -33.74
C PRO A 2 -8.99 -20.78 -32.94
N SER A 3 -7.74 -21.21 -32.72
CA SER A 3 -7.49 -22.41 -31.92
C SER A 3 -8.07 -22.21 -30.52
N LYS A 4 -8.58 -23.28 -29.89
CA LYS A 4 -9.18 -23.20 -28.54
C LYS A 4 -8.28 -22.48 -27.52
N PHE A 5 -6.96 -22.59 -27.69
CA PHE A 5 -5.96 -21.88 -26.89
C PHE A 5 -6.03 -20.35 -27.05
N VAL A 6 -6.13 -19.87 -28.29
CA VAL A 6 -6.24 -18.42 -28.58
C VAL A 6 -7.54 -17.85 -28.05
N ALA A 7 -8.63 -18.63 -28.11
CA ALA A 7 -9.91 -18.24 -27.51
C ALA A 7 -9.83 -18.13 -25.98
N SER A 8 -9.18 -19.10 -25.30
CA SER A 8 -8.94 -19.04 -23.85
C SER A 8 -8.06 -17.86 -23.44
N CYS A 9 -6.93 -17.63 -24.14
CA CYS A 9 -6.08 -16.47 -23.83
C CYS A 9 -6.83 -15.14 -24.01
N LYS A 10 -7.65 -15.01 -25.06
CA LYS A 10 -8.44 -13.80 -25.31
C LYS A 10 -9.50 -13.59 -24.21
N GLN A 11 -10.05 -14.66 -23.67
CA GLN A 11 -11.06 -14.60 -22.60
C GLN A 11 -10.43 -14.19 -21.26
N GLU A 12 -9.22 -14.66 -20.94
CA GLU A 12 -8.49 -14.26 -19.74
C GLU A 12 -7.93 -12.82 -19.82
N LEU A 13 -7.54 -12.37 -21.02
CA LEU A 13 -7.07 -11.00 -21.30
C LEU A 13 -8.20 -9.99 -21.48
N GLU A 14 -9.47 -10.34 -21.24
CA GLU A 14 -10.54 -9.35 -21.20
C GLU A 14 -10.27 -8.35 -20.08
N VAL A 15 -10.38 -7.05 -20.40
CA VAL A 15 -10.23 -5.94 -19.43
C VAL A 15 -11.14 -6.12 -18.21
N ARG A 16 -12.27 -6.80 -18.39
CA ARG A 16 -13.20 -7.15 -17.30
C ARG A 16 -12.60 -8.12 -16.28
N ASN A 17 -11.72 -9.03 -16.71
CA ASN A 17 -10.98 -9.96 -15.85
C ASN A 17 -9.70 -9.34 -15.26
N CYS A 18 -9.25 -8.18 -15.76
CA CYS A 18 -8.09 -7.48 -15.22
C CYS A 18 -8.34 -6.82 -13.84
N GLY A 19 -9.44 -7.12 -13.16
CA GLY A 19 -9.69 -6.66 -11.78
C GLY A 19 -9.91 -5.14 -11.65
N PHE A 20 -10.26 -4.45 -12.75
CA PHE A 20 -10.61 -3.02 -12.73
C PHE A 20 -11.99 -2.74 -12.09
N ALA A 21 -12.71 -3.77 -11.65
CA ALA A 21 -13.85 -3.59 -10.77
C ALA A 21 -13.35 -3.00 -9.45
N HIS A 22 -13.84 -1.82 -9.11
CA HIS A 22 -13.46 -1.14 -7.87
C HIS A 22 -13.99 -1.94 -6.69
N LEU A 23 -13.07 -2.50 -5.91
CA LEU A 23 -13.43 -3.06 -4.60
C LEU A 23 -14.01 -1.91 -3.75
N PRO A 24 -15.03 -2.19 -2.92
CA PRO A 24 -15.56 -1.18 -2.02
C PRO A 24 -14.43 -0.62 -1.16
N ALA A 25 -14.36 0.71 -1.02
CA ALA A 25 -13.28 1.38 -0.29
C ALA A 25 -13.10 0.81 1.14
N GLU A 26 -14.18 0.28 1.70
CA GLU A 26 -14.22 -0.39 3.00
C GLU A 26 -13.27 -1.58 3.12
N GLU A 27 -13.06 -2.36 2.05
CA GLU A 27 -12.17 -3.53 2.08
C GLU A 27 -10.69 -3.15 2.22
N PHE A 28 -10.31 -1.96 1.76
CA PHE A 28 -8.94 -1.47 1.93
C PHE A 28 -8.66 -0.95 3.34
N VAL A 29 -9.72 -0.54 4.04
CA VAL A 29 -9.61 0.17 5.32
C VAL A 29 -9.99 -0.69 6.52
N LYS A 30 -10.79 -1.75 6.33
CA LYS A 30 -11.01 -2.80 7.33
C LYS A 30 -9.96 -3.90 7.21
N SER A 31 -9.37 -4.25 8.34
CA SER A 31 -8.68 -5.54 8.44
C SER A 31 -9.71 -6.68 8.39
N GLN A 32 -9.37 -7.76 7.69
CA GLN A 32 -10.14 -9.03 7.70
C GLN A 32 -10.30 -9.60 9.12
N TRP A 33 -9.40 -9.21 10.04
CA TRP A 33 -9.43 -9.61 11.45
C TRP A 33 -10.35 -8.73 12.33
N GLN A 34 -10.97 -7.69 11.76
CA GLN A 34 -11.75 -6.72 12.51
C GLN A 34 -13.24 -7.11 12.56
N SER A 35 -13.70 -7.60 13.72
CA SER A 35 -15.12 -7.93 13.92
C SER A 35 -16.02 -6.70 14.14
N ARG A 36 -15.46 -5.57 14.60
CA ARG A 36 -16.17 -4.28 14.75
C ARG A 36 -15.79 -3.29 13.65
N THR A 37 -16.72 -2.42 13.29
CA THR A 37 -16.51 -1.34 12.29
C THR A 37 -15.39 -0.38 12.67
N LYS A 38 -15.18 -0.07 13.96
CA LYS A 38 -14.11 0.84 14.41
C LYS A 38 -13.13 0.11 15.35
N SER A 39 -11.86 0.00 14.95
CA SER A 39 -10.78 -0.52 15.82
C SER A 39 -9.64 0.48 15.91
N ILE A 40 -9.47 1.09 17.09
CA ILE A 40 -8.35 1.98 17.37
C ILE A 40 -7.01 1.21 17.36
N PHE A 41 -7.02 -0.08 17.70
CA PHE A 41 -5.85 -0.95 17.64
C PHE A 41 -5.31 -1.10 16.22
N PHE A 42 -6.20 -1.15 15.21
CA PHE A 42 -5.78 -1.23 13.82
C PHE A 42 -5.13 0.08 13.33
N LEU A 43 -5.68 1.23 13.73
CA LEU A 43 -5.10 2.54 13.45
C LEU A 43 -3.70 2.68 14.08
N LEU A 44 -3.55 2.29 15.35
CA LEU A 44 -2.26 2.33 16.05
C LEU A 44 -1.23 1.40 15.41
N TYR A 45 -1.64 0.20 15.00
CA TYR A 45 -0.77 -0.74 14.27
C TYR A 45 -0.27 -0.14 12.95
N ARG A 46 -1.16 0.44 12.14
CA ARG A 46 -0.81 1.07 10.87
C ARG A 46 0.11 2.28 11.07
N LEU A 47 -0.14 3.09 12.10
CA LEU A 47 0.69 4.23 12.45
C LEU A 47 2.08 3.80 12.94
N ALA A 48 2.16 2.77 13.77
CA ALA A 48 3.43 2.21 14.24
C ALA A 48 4.30 1.69 13.07
N LEU A 49 3.68 1.00 12.10
CA LEU A 49 4.39 0.58 10.88
C LEU A 49 4.88 1.78 10.06
N ALA A 50 4.05 2.80 9.87
CA ALA A 50 4.43 4.00 9.14
C ALA A 50 5.62 4.73 9.80
N ILE A 51 5.59 4.87 11.13
CA ILE A 51 6.69 5.47 11.90
C ILE A 51 7.97 4.63 11.79
N PHE A 52 7.86 3.31 11.91
CA PHE A 52 9.00 2.40 11.79
C PHE A 52 9.70 2.53 10.43
N PHE A 53 8.95 2.41 9.32
CA PHE A 53 9.52 2.52 7.98
C PHE A 53 10.07 3.92 7.68
N THR A 54 9.42 4.97 8.19
CA THR A 54 9.93 6.34 8.10
C THR A 54 11.28 6.46 8.81
N GLY A 55 11.42 5.88 10.01
CA GLY A 55 12.69 5.83 10.74
C GLY A 55 13.79 5.08 9.97
N VAL A 56 13.44 3.96 9.34
CA VAL A 56 14.39 3.19 8.50
C VAL A 56 14.87 4.01 7.31
N VAL A 57 13.98 4.73 6.63
CA VAL A 57 14.35 5.63 5.52
C VAL A 57 15.27 6.74 6.00
N ILE A 58 14.91 7.43 7.08
CA ILE A 58 15.73 8.52 7.64
C ILE A 58 17.13 8.01 7.99
N ASN A 59 17.22 6.88 8.71
CA ASN A 59 18.50 6.29 9.07
C ASN A 59 19.31 5.89 7.82
N SER A 60 18.66 5.30 6.81
CA SER A 60 19.31 4.94 5.55
C SER A 60 19.86 6.17 4.80
N MET A 61 19.10 7.28 4.78
CA MET A 61 19.52 8.54 4.17
C MET A 61 20.69 9.18 4.93
N VAL A 62 20.67 9.17 6.26
CA VAL A 62 21.76 9.71 7.09
C VAL A 62 23.07 8.96 6.82
N VAL A 63 23.03 7.63 6.79
CA VAL A 63 24.21 6.79 6.50
C VAL A 63 24.73 7.05 5.08
N ALA A 64 23.82 7.19 4.10
CA ALA A 64 24.19 7.49 2.72
C ALA A 64 24.79 8.91 2.54
N ALA A 65 24.32 9.88 3.32
CA ALA A 65 24.85 11.24 3.32
C ALA A 65 26.28 11.30 3.88
N GLN A 66 26.55 10.55 4.96
CA GLN A 66 27.88 10.48 5.58
C GLN A 66 28.96 9.86 4.68
N THR A 67 28.57 8.97 3.76
CA THR A 67 29.49 8.27 2.85
C THR A 67 29.73 9.01 1.53
N ALA A 68 29.27 10.27 1.37
CA ALA A 68 29.45 11.11 0.18
C ALA A 68 28.99 10.45 -1.15
N HIS A 69 28.12 9.44 -1.06
CA HIS A 69 27.57 8.68 -2.20
C HIS A 69 26.07 8.88 -2.36
N PHE A 70 25.55 10.03 -1.91
CA PHE A 70 24.12 10.37 -1.97
C PHE A 70 23.55 10.26 -3.39
N GLY A 71 24.33 10.61 -4.42
CA GLY A 71 23.90 10.45 -5.83
C GLY A 71 23.63 9.00 -6.25
N LYS A 72 24.26 8.01 -5.60
CA LYS A 72 24.03 6.58 -5.87
C LYS A 72 22.80 6.04 -5.13
N TYR A 73 22.28 6.77 -4.14
CA TYR A 73 21.12 6.36 -3.35
C TYR A 73 19.90 6.10 -4.24
N PHE A 74 19.70 6.93 -5.27
CA PHE A 74 18.60 6.78 -6.23
C PHE A 74 18.82 5.70 -7.29
N ILE A 75 20.02 5.11 -7.39
CA ILE A 75 20.33 4.10 -8.41
C ILE A 75 20.15 2.69 -7.83
N TYR A 76 20.39 2.51 -6.52
CA TYR A 76 20.21 1.21 -5.88
C TYR A 76 18.73 0.87 -5.67
N LEU A 77 18.30 -0.24 -6.27
CA LEU A 77 16.96 -0.78 -6.14
C LEU A 77 16.54 -1.02 -4.67
N THR A 78 17.49 -1.28 -3.78
CA THR A 78 17.23 -1.47 -2.34
C THR A 78 16.66 -0.21 -1.69
N HIS A 79 17.19 0.98 -2.01
CA HIS A 79 16.66 2.23 -1.48
C HIS A 79 15.26 2.52 -2.03
N TRP A 80 15.01 2.19 -3.31
CA TRP A 80 13.67 2.21 -3.89
C TRP A 80 12.70 1.28 -3.16
N GLY A 81 13.11 0.04 -2.85
CA GLY A 81 12.29 -0.90 -2.10
C GLY A 81 11.89 -0.35 -0.73
N ILE A 82 12.84 0.24 0.01
CA ILE A 82 12.58 0.84 1.32
C ILE A 82 11.66 2.07 1.20
N LEU A 83 11.87 2.92 0.19
CA LEU A 83 11.02 4.08 -0.09
C LEU A 83 9.58 3.68 -0.46
N LEU A 84 9.41 2.63 -1.27
CA LEU A 84 8.09 2.10 -1.62
C LEU A 84 7.39 1.48 -0.40
N CYS A 85 8.13 0.78 0.46
CA CYS A 85 7.59 0.29 1.74
C CYS A 85 7.14 1.44 2.66
N MET A 86 7.92 2.52 2.76
CA MET A 86 7.50 3.72 3.49
C MET A 86 6.24 4.33 2.85
N GLY A 87 6.23 4.53 1.54
CA GLY A 87 5.10 5.13 0.83
C GLY A 87 3.81 4.35 1.01
N THR A 88 3.86 3.02 0.84
CA THR A 88 2.70 2.14 0.99
C THR A 88 2.18 2.07 2.45
N THR A 89 3.08 2.04 3.44
CA THR A 89 2.68 2.01 4.85
C THR A 89 2.10 3.35 5.33
N VAL A 90 2.67 4.47 4.89
CA VAL A 90 2.14 5.83 5.15
C VAL A 90 0.79 6.01 4.46
N MET A 91 0.67 5.64 3.19
CA MET A 91 -0.61 5.72 2.45
C MET A 91 -1.69 4.88 3.14
N GLY A 92 -1.35 3.67 3.58
CA GLY A 92 -2.26 2.82 4.36
C GLY A 92 -2.67 3.44 5.70
N ALA A 93 -1.75 4.10 6.41
CA ALA A 93 -2.07 4.79 7.67
C ALA A 93 -2.98 6.00 7.44
N VAL A 94 -2.73 6.81 6.40
CA VAL A 94 -3.57 7.97 6.05
C VAL A 94 -4.99 7.54 5.68
N LEU A 95 -5.13 6.50 4.85
CA LEU A 95 -6.46 5.98 4.47
C LEU A 95 -7.25 5.53 5.70
N VAL A 96 -6.61 4.79 6.62
CA VAL A 96 -7.24 4.32 7.87
C VAL A 96 -7.57 5.49 8.80
N MET A 97 -6.73 6.52 8.84
CA MET A 97 -6.96 7.73 9.62
C MET A 97 -8.16 8.53 9.11
N VAL A 98 -8.22 8.79 7.79
CA VAL A 98 -9.34 9.50 7.15
C VAL A 98 -10.66 8.77 7.39
N TRP A 99 -10.68 7.45 7.23
CA TRP A 99 -11.87 6.64 7.45
C TRP A 99 -12.30 6.59 8.93
N TYR A 100 -11.34 6.63 9.86
CA TYR A 100 -11.64 6.69 11.30
C TYR A 100 -12.30 8.01 11.70
N PHE A 101 -11.85 9.14 11.11
CA PHE A 101 -12.35 10.49 11.44
C PHE A 101 -13.60 10.90 10.65
N HIS A 102 -13.81 10.38 9.44
CA HIS A 102 -14.97 10.70 8.60
C HIS A 102 -15.90 9.48 8.46
N PRO A 103 -16.66 9.12 9.52
CA PRO A 103 -17.59 8.00 9.47
C PRO A 103 -18.74 8.22 8.48
N GLU A 104 -18.97 9.44 7.97
CA GLU A 104 -19.93 9.71 6.90
C GLU A 104 -19.64 8.93 5.60
N TYR A 105 -18.39 8.55 5.34
CA TYR A 105 -18.01 7.69 4.21
C TYR A 105 -18.14 6.19 4.50
N SER A 106 -18.42 5.81 5.75
CA SER A 106 -18.47 4.41 6.19
C SER A 106 -19.79 3.71 5.87
N GLY A 107 -20.79 4.41 5.34
CA GLY A 107 -22.14 3.86 5.18
C GLY A 107 -22.82 3.56 6.52
N LYS A 108 -24.15 3.56 6.53
CA LYS A 108 -24.93 3.06 7.67
C LYS A 108 -24.78 1.55 7.81
#